data_AF-A0A365D0J9-F1
#
_entry.id   AF-A0A365D0J9-F1
#
_cell.length_a   1.000
_cell.length_b   1.000
_cell.length_c   1.000
_cell.angle_alpha   90.00
_cell.angle_beta   90.00
_cell.angle_gamma   90.00
#
_symmetry.space_group_name_H-M   'P 1'
#
loop_
_entity.id
_entity.type
_entity.pdbx_description
1 polymer ?
#
loop_
_entity_poly.entity_id
_entity_poly.type
_entity_poly.pdbx_seq_one_letter_code
_entity_poly.pdbx_strand_id
1 'polypeptide(L)'
;MTETPAARHHREQQAGSLTTGTHILLPDGQRTAEIDQVELERDDYGSPALVLASLSGGGTLRVAVGATVTVVDGAHDDVTQLPLPADLPEAAPLPEAGAAPAQPAAGTGPIAVAPAVVLPPLPPAPPAATGPSEEELALIPAPAGTPESVVEAAAEAHPDAEGVLLLADRLSKGVNFKSGSCLKDLSDLAHELFVTLKDADAALSVADLLTVLPYDGNPGRWTSVEASLALASYICRQDGQDKRAEVYEKLIRTPENQETDPFKARMAAKVRQRSLNEPNLYDKEIFRSIDNSNHDAEREWRLLRLESLLFLRAHGGSETIGMTELERRISNELEAVRA
;
A
#
# COMPACT_ATOMS: atom_id res chain seq x y z
N MET A 1 -36.03 -1.11 41.98
CA MET A 1 -35.39 -2.11 41.10
C MET A 1 -35.84 -1.78 39.70
N THR A 2 -34.99 -1.13 38.91
CA THR A 2 -35.27 -0.74 37.52
C THR A 2 -34.15 -1.35 36.70
N GLU A 3 -34.50 -2.40 35.95
CA GLU A 3 -33.59 -3.18 35.13
C GLU A 3 -32.97 -2.33 34.01
N THR A 4 -31.66 -2.47 33.85
CA THR A 4 -30.87 -1.91 32.75
C THR A 4 -31.19 -2.68 31.47
N PRO A 5 -31.57 -2.06 30.35
CA PRO A 5 -31.81 -2.78 29.11
C PRO A 5 -30.49 -3.35 28.59
N ALA A 6 -30.56 -4.62 28.18
CA ALA A 6 -29.45 -5.50 27.87
C ALA A 6 -28.42 -4.88 26.91
N ALA A 7 -27.13 -5.13 27.20
CA ALA A 7 -26.05 -4.92 26.27
C ALA A 7 -26.34 -5.71 24.99
N ARG A 8 -26.53 -5.01 23.87
CA ARG A 8 -26.65 -5.62 22.54
C ARG A 8 -25.33 -6.31 22.24
N HIS A 9 -25.35 -7.63 22.11
CA HIS A 9 -24.16 -8.39 21.77
C HIS A 9 -23.94 -8.28 20.25
N HIS A 10 -22.94 -7.51 19.86
CA HIS A 10 -22.50 -7.40 18.47
C HIS A 10 -21.42 -8.44 18.21
N ARG A 11 -21.55 -9.19 17.11
CA ARG A 11 -20.55 -10.15 16.66
C ARG A 11 -20.23 -9.95 15.19
N GLU A 12 -18.95 -10.04 14.84
CA GLU A 12 -18.54 -10.06 13.44
C GLU A 12 -18.73 -11.46 12.84
N GLN A 13 -19.36 -11.52 11.67
CA GLN A 13 -19.63 -12.74 10.92
C GLN A 13 -19.22 -12.55 9.46
N GLN A 14 -18.64 -13.58 8.86
CA GLN A 14 -18.31 -13.58 7.44
C GLN A 14 -19.59 -13.50 6.60
N ALA A 15 -19.60 -12.62 5.60
CA ALA A 15 -20.75 -12.37 4.72
C ALA A 15 -21.22 -13.65 4.03
N GLY A 16 -20.27 -14.51 3.60
CA GLY A 16 -20.58 -15.81 3.02
C GLY A 16 -21.26 -16.82 3.96
N SER A 17 -21.37 -16.52 5.25
CA SER A 17 -22.05 -17.36 6.26
C SER A 17 -23.36 -16.76 6.75
N LEU A 18 -23.88 -15.70 6.10
CA LEU A 18 -25.18 -15.10 6.44
C LEU A 18 -26.33 -16.01 6.02
N THR A 19 -27.33 -16.13 6.89
CA THR A 19 -28.56 -16.88 6.64
C THR A 19 -29.79 -16.00 6.82
N THR A 20 -30.91 -16.38 6.21
CA THR A 20 -32.23 -15.78 6.51
C THR A 20 -32.48 -15.76 8.03
N GLY A 21 -33.05 -14.66 8.54
CA GLY A 21 -33.28 -14.41 9.96
C GLY A 21 -32.12 -13.71 10.69
N THR A 22 -30.96 -13.53 10.04
CA THR A 22 -29.83 -12.81 10.64
C THR A 22 -30.11 -11.31 10.69
N HIS A 23 -29.92 -10.68 11.85
CA HIS A 23 -30.03 -9.24 12.02
C HIS A 23 -28.67 -8.57 11.87
N ILE A 24 -28.52 -7.70 10.88
CA ILE A 24 -27.28 -7.02 10.57
C ILE A 24 -27.35 -5.53 10.89
N LEU A 25 -26.22 -4.95 11.27
CA LEU A 25 -26.03 -3.50 11.32
C LEU A 25 -25.78 -3.00 9.89
N LEU A 26 -26.56 -2.00 9.46
CA LEU A 26 -26.39 -1.40 8.14
C LEU A 26 -25.10 -0.55 8.08
N PRO A 27 -24.57 -0.27 6.88
CA PRO A 27 -23.33 0.52 6.71
C PRO A 27 -23.36 1.93 7.31
N ASP A 28 -24.54 2.45 7.66
CA ASP A 28 -24.69 3.72 8.38
C ASP A 28 -24.34 3.64 9.88
N GLY A 29 -24.10 2.43 10.39
CA GLY A 29 -23.69 2.20 11.77
C GLY A 29 -24.77 2.50 12.83
N GLN A 30 -26.01 2.79 12.42
CA GLN A 30 -27.09 3.20 13.33
C GLN A 30 -28.34 2.33 13.19
N ARG A 31 -28.65 1.84 11.98
CA ARG A 31 -29.86 1.07 11.69
C ARG A 31 -29.55 -0.42 11.60
N THR A 32 -30.51 -1.24 12.04
CA THR A 32 -30.44 -2.71 11.92
C THR A 32 -31.55 -3.20 11.02
N ALA A 33 -31.30 -4.27 10.27
CA ALA A 33 -32.31 -4.91 9.43
C ALA A 33 -32.16 -6.43 9.46
N GLU A 34 -33.30 -7.13 9.36
CA GLU A 34 -33.35 -8.58 9.22
C GLU A 34 -33.19 -8.98 7.76
N ILE A 35 -32.43 -10.05 7.52
CA ILE A 35 -32.28 -10.67 6.21
C ILE A 35 -33.46 -11.61 5.95
N ASP A 36 -34.26 -11.29 4.93
CA ASP A 36 -35.40 -12.11 4.47
C ASP A 36 -34.94 -13.17 3.45
N GLN A 37 -34.05 -12.79 2.53
CA GLN A 37 -33.52 -13.69 1.51
C GLN A 37 -32.03 -13.45 1.28
N VAL A 38 -31.27 -14.53 1.07
CA VAL A 38 -29.86 -14.49 0.69
C VAL A 38 -29.68 -15.18 -0.66
N GLU A 39 -29.12 -14.46 -1.63
CA GLU A 39 -28.69 -14.99 -2.92
C GLU A 39 -27.18 -14.82 -3.07
N LEU A 40 -26.55 -15.79 -3.72
CA LEU A 40 -25.10 -15.85 -3.89
C LEU A 40 -24.77 -15.72 -5.38
N GLU A 41 -24.22 -14.58 -5.76
CA GLU A 41 -23.82 -14.28 -7.12
C GLU A 41 -22.38 -14.75 -7.34
N ARG A 42 -22.18 -15.51 -8.42
CA ARG A 42 -20.89 -16.10 -8.80
C ARG A 42 -20.17 -15.20 -9.79
N ASP A 43 -18.84 -15.18 -9.73
CA ASP A 43 -18.01 -14.52 -10.74
C ASP A 43 -18.01 -15.28 -12.08
N ASP A 44 -17.35 -14.69 -13.08
CA ASP A 44 -17.16 -15.26 -14.41
C ASP A 44 -16.40 -16.60 -14.42
N TYR A 45 -15.80 -16.99 -13.29
CA TYR A 45 -15.10 -18.26 -13.09
C TYR A 45 -15.91 -19.28 -12.27
N GLY A 46 -17.15 -18.93 -11.89
CA GLY A 46 -18.07 -19.79 -11.16
C GLY A 46 -17.86 -19.81 -9.64
N SER A 47 -16.98 -18.97 -9.09
CA SER A 47 -16.73 -18.85 -7.66
C SER A 47 -17.69 -17.84 -6.99
N PRO A 48 -18.14 -18.07 -5.75
CA PRO A 48 -18.94 -17.10 -4.99
C PRO A 48 -18.22 -15.75 -4.85
N ALA A 49 -18.82 -14.68 -5.38
CA ALA A 49 -18.20 -13.35 -5.37
C ALA A 49 -19.00 -12.36 -4.50
N LEU A 50 -20.33 -12.36 -4.65
CA LEU A 50 -21.22 -11.43 -3.95
C LEU A 50 -22.34 -12.17 -3.23
N VAL A 51 -22.69 -11.64 -2.06
CA VAL A 51 -23.88 -11.98 -1.29
C VAL A 51 -24.87 -10.84 -1.49
N LEU A 52 -26.03 -11.17 -2.05
CA LEU A 52 -27.18 -10.28 -2.20
C LEU A 52 -28.18 -10.63 -1.12
N ALA A 53 -28.29 -9.79 -0.10
CA ALA A 53 -29.24 -9.96 1.00
C ALA A 53 -30.44 -9.02 0.81
N SER A 54 -31.64 -9.56 0.65
CA SER A 54 -32.89 -8.81 0.70
C SER A 54 -33.30 -8.61 2.15
N LEU A 55 -33.58 -7.37 2.52
CA LEU A 55 -33.92 -6.98 3.88
C LEU A 55 -35.43 -6.82 4.04
N SER A 56 -35.96 -7.11 5.22
CA SER A 56 -37.41 -7.02 5.53
C SER A 56 -38.01 -5.61 5.31
N GLY A 57 -37.19 -4.57 5.24
CA GLY A 57 -37.57 -3.19 4.89
C GLY A 57 -37.58 -2.85 3.38
N GLY A 58 -37.41 -3.84 2.49
CA GLY A 58 -37.48 -3.66 1.03
C GLY A 58 -36.18 -3.20 0.35
N GLY A 59 -35.06 -3.18 1.08
CA GLY A 59 -33.74 -2.86 0.55
C GLY A 59 -32.91 -4.10 0.21
N THR A 60 -31.97 -3.98 -0.72
CA THR A 60 -31.00 -5.05 -1.04
C THR A 60 -29.59 -4.62 -0.64
N LEU A 61 -28.90 -5.46 0.12
CA LEU A 61 -27.50 -5.26 0.50
C LEU A 61 -26.60 -6.14 -0.37
N ARG A 62 -25.55 -5.55 -0.95
CA ARG A 62 -24.54 -6.26 -1.75
C ARG A 62 -23.22 -6.28 -0.98
N VAL A 63 -22.75 -7.47 -0.62
CA VAL A 63 -21.52 -7.63 0.17
C VAL A 63 -20.61 -8.66 -0.50
N ALA A 64 -19.31 -8.38 -0.55
CA ALA A 64 -18.34 -9.37 -1.01
C ALA A 64 -18.30 -10.58 -0.06
N VAL A 65 -18.26 -11.80 -0.59
CA VAL A 65 -18.32 -13.04 0.21
C VAL A 65 -17.25 -13.11 1.32
N GLY A 66 -16.07 -12.51 1.08
CA GLY A 66 -14.95 -12.45 2.05
C GLY A 66 -14.97 -11.26 3.01
N ALA A 67 -15.99 -10.41 2.98
CA ALA A 67 -16.12 -9.29 3.91
C ALA A 67 -16.78 -9.73 5.22
N THR A 68 -16.48 -9.01 6.32
CA THR A 68 -17.12 -9.21 7.62
C THR A 68 -18.29 -8.23 7.79
N VAL A 69 -19.39 -8.73 8.36
CA VAL A 69 -20.60 -7.96 8.67
C VAL A 69 -20.89 -8.09 10.16
N THR A 70 -21.31 -6.99 10.79
CA THR A 70 -21.69 -6.98 12.20
C THR A 70 -23.13 -7.46 12.37
N VAL A 71 -23.29 -8.56 13.11
CA VAL A 71 -24.56 -9.19 13.47
C VAL A 71 -24.92 -8.84 14.91
N VAL A 72 -26.21 -8.68 15.20
CA VAL A 72 -26.73 -8.39 16.55
C VAL A 72 -27.43 -9.63 17.10
N ASP A 73 -26.96 -10.15 18.23
CA ASP A 73 -27.58 -11.27 18.96
C ASP A 73 -28.62 -10.74 19.97
N GLY A 74 -29.91 -11.01 19.75
CA GLY A 74 -30.99 -10.78 20.74
C GLY A 74 -32.26 -10.12 20.20
N ALA A 75 -33.41 -10.54 20.75
CA ALA A 75 -34.78 -10.45 20.21
C ALA A 75 -35.43 -9.05 20.15
N HIS A 76 -36.33 -8.93 19.16
CA HIS A 76 -37.38 -7.92 18.86
C HIS A 76 -37.40 -6.59 19.62
N ASP A 77 -37.39 -5.50 18.84
CA ASP A 77 -38.29 -4.36 19.10
C ASP A 77 -38.82 -3.79 17.79
N ASP A 78 -40.10 -3.45 17.83
CA ASP A 78 -40.98 -3.14 16.72
C ASP A 78 -40.75 -1.71 16.17
N VAL A 79 -40.92 -1.56 14.85
CA VAL A 79 -41.19 -0.31 14.10
C VAL A 79 -40.09 0.75 13.97
N THR A 80 -39.51 0.85 12.77
CA THR A 80 -39.42 2.14 12.06
C THR A 80 -39.56 1.91 10.56
N GLN A 81 -40.81 2.00 10.07
CA GLN A 81 -41.13 1.99 8.65
C GLN A 81 -40.45 3.17 7.94
N LEU A 82 -39.72 2.89 6.86
CA LEU A 82 -39.27 3.91 5.93
C LEU A 82 -40.44 4.35 5.02
N PRO A 83 -40.64 5.65 4.75
CA PRO A 83 -41.69 6.12 3.85
C PRO A 83 -41.42 5.71 2.40
N LEU A 84 -42.47 5.26 1.71
CA LEU A 84 -42.49 5.06 0.26
C LEU A 84 -42.13 6.37 -0.48
N PRO A 85 -41.20 6.35 -1.46
CA PRO A 85 -41.14 7.39 -2.47
C PRO A 85 -42.27 7.16 -3.48
N ALA A 86 -43.16 8.15 -3.57
CA ALA A 86 -44.06 8.33 -4.69
C ALA A 86 -43.28 8.80 -5.94
N ASP A 87 -43.83 8.44 -7.10
CA ASP A 87 -43.52 8.92 -8.45
C ASP A 87 -42.26 8.36 -9.15
N LEU A 88 -42.47 7.26 -9.89
CA LEU A 88 -41.80 7.02 -11.17
C LEU A 88 -42.86 6.76 -12.26
N PRO A 89 -42.78 7.41 -13.43
CA PRO A 89 -43.79 7.30 -14.47
C PRO A 89 -43.68 5.99 -15.26
N GLU A 90 -44.84 5.32 -15.31
CA GLU A 90 -45.48 4.53 -16.38
C GLU A 90 -44.62 3.83 -17.45
N ALA A 91 -44.74 2.50 -17.45
CA ALA A 91 -44.27 1.59 -18.48
C ALA A 91 -45.17 1.62 -19.73
N ALA A 92 -44.56 1.46 -20.90
CA ALA A 92 -45.25 1.16 -22.16
C ALA A 92 -44.49 0.07 -22.96
N PRO A 93 -45.17 -0.69 -23.84
CA PRO A 93 -45.06 -2.15 -23.91
C PRO A 93 -44.16 -2.71 -25.02
N LEU A 94 -43.87 -4.01 -24.88
CA LEU A 94 -43.30 -4.92 -25.89
C LEU A 94 -44.14 -4.99 -27.19
N PRO A 95 -43.50 -5.40 -28.31
CA PRO A 95 -44.17 -6.30 -29.25
C PRO A 95 -43.36 -7.57 -29.57
N GLU A 96 -44.11 -8.64 -29.81
CA GLU A 96 -43.70 -10.01 -30.10
C GLU A 96 -43.23 -10.28 -31.55
N ALA A 97 -42.47 -11.37 -31.66
CA ALA A 97 -42.49 -12.44 -32.67
C ALA A 97 -42.11 -12.18 -34.15
N GLY A 98 -41.14 -12.99 -34.62
CA GLY A 98 -40.86 -13.19 -36.04
C GLY A 98 -39.80 -14.27 -36.35
N ALA A 99 -40.25 -15.53 -36.41
CA ALA A 99 -39.81 -16.63 -37.30
C ALA A 99 -38.36 -17.18 -37.27
N ALA A 100 -38.28 -18.49 -37.02
CA ALA A 100 -37.17 -19.39 -37.33
C ALA A 100 -36.94 -19.54 -38.86
N PRO A 101 -35.80 -20.11 -39.29
CA PRO A 101 -35.86 -21.54 -39.63
C PRO A 101 -34.59 -22.39 -39.39
N ALA A 102 -34.88 -23.68 -39.14
CA ALA A 102 -34.26 -24.90 -39.66
C ALA A 102 -32.79 -25.27 -39.35
N GLN A 103 -32.66 -26.34 -38.56
CA GLN A 103 -31.53 -27.29 -38.53
C GLN A 103 -31.40 -28.08 -39.84
N PRO A 104 -30.22 -28.68 -40.09
CA PRO A 104 -30.21 -30.07 -40.52
C PRO A 104 -29.28 -30.98 -39.69
N ALA A 105 -29.89 -32.10 -39.32
CA ALA A 105 -29.44 -33.49 -39.20
C ALA A 105 -27.95 -33.87 -39.00
N ALA A 106 -27.79 -34.83 -38.08
CA ALA A 106 -26.59 -35.59 -37.76
C ALA A 106 -26.02 -36.40 -38.95
N GLY A 107 -24.69 -36.46 -39.01
CA GLY A 107 -23.91 -37.39 -39.83
C GLY A 107 -22.65 -37.84 -39.06
N THR A 108 -22.41 -39.15 -39.05
CA THR A 108 -21.38 -39.84 -38.28
C THR A 108 -20.07 -39.98 -39.06
N GLY A 109 -18.93 -39.63 -38.42
CA GLY A 109 -17.53 -40.03 -38.75
C GLY A 109 -16.67 -38.98 -39.48
N PRO A 110 -15.32 -39.13 -39.56
CA PRO A 110 -14.35 -39.85 -38.72
C PRO A 110 -13.40 -38.91 -37.94
N ILE A 111 -12.62 -39.46 -37.01
CA ILE A 111 -11.61 -38.76 -36.20
C ILE A 111 -10.53 -38.13 -37.12
N ALA A 112 -10.37 -36.82 -37.05
CA ALA A 112 -9.30 -36.07 -37.71
C ALA A 112 -8.35 -35.47 -36.65
N VAL A 113 -7.07 -35.79 -36.80
CA VAL A 113 -5.95 -35.42 -35.93
C VAL A 113 -5.77 -33.90 -35.94
N ALA A 114 -5.84 -33.25 -34.78
CA ALA A 114 -5.55 -31.82 -34.65
C ALA A 114 -4.04 -31.56 -34.78
N PRO A 115 -3.61 -30.51 -35.49
CA PRO A 115 -2.20 -30.21 -35.71
C PRO A 115 -1.52 -29.72 -34.42
N ALA A 116 -0.24 -30.05 -34.29
CA ALA A 116 0.61 -29.65 -33.17
C ALA A 116 0.61 -28.13 -32.99
N VAL A 117 0.22 -27.68 -31.79
CA VAL A 117 0.35 -26.29 -31.35
C VAL A 117 1.84 -25.99 -31.22
N VAL A 118 2.37 -25.20 -32.16
CA VAL A 118 3.70 -24.62 -32.05
C VAL A 118 3.63 -23.56 -30.93
N LEU A 119 4.12 -23.93 -29.75
CA LEU A 119 4.34 -22.99 -28.65
C LEU A 119 5.40 -21.96 -29.10
N PRO A 120 5.10 -20.65 -29.07
CA PRO A 120 6.14 -19.64 -29.19
C PRO A 120 7.21 -19.87 -28.11
N PRO A 121 8.51 -19.70 -28.41
CA PRO A 121 9.54 -19.82 -27.38
C PRO A 121 9.25 -18.82 -26.27
N LEU A 122 9.21 -19.33 -25.04
CA LEU A 122 9.05 -18.55 -23.83
C LEU A 122 10.12 -17.45 -23.85
N PRO A 123 9.76 -16.15 -23.70
CA PRO A 123 10.76 -15.10 -23.56
C PRO A 123 11.67 -15.45 -22.38
N PRO A 124 12.98 -15.11 -22.44
CA PRO A 124 13.92 -15.46 -21.40
C PRO A 124 13.37 -15.01 -20.04
N ALA A 125 13.34 -15.94 -19.09
CA ALA A 125 12.96 -15.64 -17.72
C ALA A 125 13.78 -14.44 -17.22
N PRO A 126 13.19 -13.50 -16.47
CA PRO A 126 13.97 -12.46 -15.82
C PRO A 126 15.04 -13.14 -14.96
N PRO A 127 16.26 -12.58 -14.89
CA PRO A 127 17.35 -13.18 -14.13
C PRO A 127 16.88 -13.41 -12.70
N ALA A 128 17.13 -14.62 -12.18
CA ALA A 128 16.89 -14.97 -10.79
C ALA A 128 17.44 -13.84 -9.91
N ALA A 129 16.55 -13.18 -9.18
CA ALA A 129 16.86 -11.91 -8.58
C ALA A 129 17.87 -12.14 -7.45
N THR A 130 19.12 -11.89 -7.78
CA THR A 130 20.28 -12.07 -6.92
C THR A 130 20.38 -10.77 -6.13
N GLY A 131 20.26 -10.84 -4.80
CA GLY A 131 20.60 -9.70 -3.95
C GLY A 131 22.05 -9.24 -4.21
N PRO A 132 22.46 -8.08 -3.67
CA PRO A 132 23.83 -7.62 -3.86
C PRO A 132 24.83 -8.69 -3.40
N SER A 133 25.86 -8.89 -4.22
CA SER A 133 26.99 -9.77 -3.92
C SER A 133 27.82 -9.24 -2.75
N GLU A 134 28.66 -10.10 -2.16
CA GLU A 134 29.55 -9.69 -1.06
C GLU A 134 30.52 -8.55 -1.47
N GLU A 135 31.00 -8.57 -2.71
CA GLU A 135 31.84 -7.51 -3.29
C GLU A 135 31.08 -6.18 -3.42
N GLU A 136 29.78 -6.24 -3.74
CA GLU A 136 28.92 -5.07 -3.81
C GLU A 136 28.60 -4.53 -2.42
N LEU A 137 28.32 -5.39 -1.45
CA LEU A 137 28.11 -4.98 -0.06
C LEU A 137 29.36 -4.33 0.55
N ALA A 138 30.56 -4.74 0.13
CA ALA A 138 31.82 -4.12 0.55
C ALA A 138 31.99 -2.66 0.09
N LEU A 139 31.15 -2.17 -0.83
CA LEU A 139 31.11 -0.74 -1.22
C LEU A 139 30.41 0.13 -0.19
N ILE A 140 29.62 -0.45 0.73
CA ILE A 140 29.02 0.27 1.85
C ILE A 140 30.05 0.31 2.98
N PRO A 141 30.48 1.52 3.42
CA PRO A 141 31.46 1.63 4.49
C PRO A 141 30.91 1.06 5.80
N ALA A 142 31.77 0.39 6.55
CA ALA A 142 31.42 -0.01 7.91
C ALA A 142 31.24 1.27 8.77
N PRO A 143 30.26 1.28 9.69
CA PRO A 143 30.04 2.44 10.55
C PRO A 143 31.28 2.73 11.39
N ALA A 144 31.58 4.01 11.57
CA ALA A 144 32.70 4.49 12.38
C ALA A 144 32.38 4.31 13.88
N GLY A 145 32.55 3.09 14.40
CA GLY A 145 32.32 2.76 15.79
C GLY A 145 30.94 2.15 16.06
N THR A 146 30.36 2.44 17.22
CA THR A 146 29.04 1.93 17.59
C THR A 146 27.95 2.80 16.96
N PRO A 147 26.72 2.27 16.74
CA PRO A 147 25.59 3.08 16.29
C PRO A 147 25.34 4.31 17.16
N GLU A 148 25.49 4.17 18.48
CA GLU A 148 25.35 5.27 19.44
C GLU A 148 26.42 6.34 19.22
N SER A 149 27.66 5.95 18.91
CA SER A 149 28.76 6.88 18.66
C SER A 149 28.51 7.72 17.40
N VAL A 150 27.91 7.12 16.36
CA VAL A 150 27.53 7.84 15.13
C VAL A 150 26.43 8.85 15.40
N VAL A 151 25.43 8.48 16.20
CA VAL A 151 24.34 9.38 16.60
C VAL A 151 24.85 10.51 17.49
N GLU A 152 25.74 10.22 18.44
CA GLU A 152 26.38 11.22 19.30
C GLU A 152 27.22 12.20 18.48
N ALA A 153 28.02 11.72 17.54
CA ALA A 153 28.80 12.57 16.64
C ALA A 153 27.91 13.52 15.81
N ALA A 154 26.75 13.04 15.34
CA ALA A 154 25.79 13.88 14.63
C ALA A 154 25.19 14.97 15.55
N ALA A 155 24.92 14.65 16.81
CA ALA A 155 24.43 15.63 17.79
C ALA A 155 25.50 16.65 18.18
N GLU A 156 26.75 16.22 18.36
CA GLU A 156 27.89 17.11 18.66
C GLU A 156 28.20 18.08 17.51
N ALA A 157 28.02 17.65 16.27
CA ALA A 157 28.17 18.50 15.09
C ALA A 157 27.08 19.58 14.99
N HIS A 158 25.90 19.35 15.60
CA HIS A 158 24.74 20.23 15.52
C HIS A 158 24.15 20.56 16.91
N PRO A 159 24.90 21.29 17.76
CA PRO A 159 24.51 21.53 19.16
C PRO A 159 23.29 22.44 19.33
N ASP A 160 22.91 23.19 18.29
CA ASP A 160 21.77 24.12 18.32
C ASP A 160 20.50 23.52 17.68
N ALA A 161 20.57 22.30 17.12
CA ALA A 161 19.47 21.67 16.41
C ALA A 161 18.58 20.84 17.35
N GLU A 162 17.55 21.46 17.93
CA GLU A 162 16.65 20.79 18.91
C GLU A 162 16.09 19.45 18.40
N GLY A 163 15.67 19.37 17.13
CA GLY A 163 15.15 18.13 16.53
C GLY A 163 16.17 16.99 16.54
N VAL A 164 17.42 17.28 16.18
CA VAL A 164 18.53 16.31 16.22
C VAL A 164 18.83 15.91 17.65
N LEU A 165 18.91 16.86 18.59
CA LEU A 165 19.19 16.56 20.00
C LEU A 165 18.11 15.67 20.63
N LEU A 166 16.84 15.90 20.33
CA LEU A 166 15.72 15.08 20.82
C LEU A 166 15.78 13.65 20.29
N LEU A 167 16.07 13.46 19.00
CA LEU A 167 16.24 12.14 18.41
C LEU A 167 17.50 11.44 18.96
N ALA A 168 18.60 12.17 19.10
CA ALA A 168 19.84 11.66 19.64
C ALA A 168 19.71 11.21 21.11
N ASP A 169 19.01 11.95 21.98
CA ASP A 169 18.76 11.55 23.38
C ASP A 169 17.91 10.27 23.48
N ARG A 170 17.00 10.05 22.54
CA ARG A 170 16.21 8.81 22.48
C ARG A 170 17.07 7.62 22.07
N LEU A 171 18.01 7.84 21.15
CA LEU A 171 18.87 6.81 20.57
C LEU A 171 20.12 6.51 21.42
N SER A 172 20.62 7.48 22.19
CA SER A 172 21.81 7.34 23.06
C SER A 172 21.62 6.34 24.21
N LYS A 173 20.36 6.03 24.56
CA LYS A 173 20.00 5.04 25.58
C LYS A 173 20.19 3.58 25.10
N GLY A 174 20.54 3.39 23.83
CA GLY A 174 20.86 2.11 23.22
C GLY A 174 20.07 1.89 21.94
N VAL A 175 20.77 1.60 20.84
CA VAL A 175 20.17 1.35 19.53
C VAL A 175 19.70 -0.09 19.44
N ASN A 176 18.38 -0.27 19.25
CA ASN A 176 17.74 -1.58 19.09
C ASN A 176 17.18 -1.76 17.69
N PHE A 177 17.94 -2.43 16.83
CA PHE A 177 17.55 -2.72 15.44
C PHE A 177 16.33 -3.65 15.28
N LYS A 178 15.87 -4.29 16.36
CA LYS A 178 14.63 -5.09 16.34
C LYS A 178 13.39 -4.24 16.62
N SER A 179 13.55 -3.02 17.11
CA SER A 179 12.44 -2.12 17.44
C SER A 179 12.10 -1.22 16.25
N GLY A 180 10.87 -1.31 15.75
CA GLY A 180 10.41 -0.43 14.67
C GLY A 180 10.48 1.07 15.02
N SER A 181 10.24 1.44 16.28
CA SER A 181 10.38 2.84 16.72
C SER A 181 11.82 3.33 16.67
N CYS A 182 12.80 2.47 16.98
CA CYS A 182 14.21 2.83 16.93
C CYS A 182 14.70 2.96 15.48
N LEU A 183 14.23 2.07 14.58
CA LEU A 183 14.50 2.20 13.14
C LEU A 183 13.90 3.48 12.58
N LYS A 184 12.68 3.84 13.02
CA LYS A 184 12.05 5.10 12.66
C LYS A 184 12.86 6.31 13.16
N ASP A 185 13.27 6.33 14.42
CA ASP A 185 14.07 7.44 14.96
C ASP A 185 15.39 7.64 14.22
N LEU A 186 16.07 6.55 13.83
CA LEU A 186 17.29 6.63 13.00
C LEU A 186 17.00 7.18 11.60
N SER A 187 15.91 6.73 10.96
CA SER A 187 15.50 7.24 9.66
C SER A 187 15.12 8.72 9.73
N ASP A 188 14.33 9.11 10.73
CA ASP A 188 13.90 10.49 10.96
C ASP A 188 15.12 11.40 11.23
N LEU A 189 16.10 10.92 11.99
CA LEU A 189 17.36 11.63 12.24
C LEU A 189 18.16 11.85 10.95
N ALA A 190 18.31 10.81 10.12
CA ALA A 190 18.99 10.94 8.83
C ALA A 190 18.30 11.96 7.90
N HIS A 191 16.96 11.95 7.86
CA HIS A 191 16.21 12.91 7.06
C HIS A 191 16.32 14.33 7.62
N GLU A 192 16.30 14.53 8.92
CA GLU A 192 16.45 15.85 9.55
C GLU A 192 17.84 16.44 9.26
N LEU A 193 18.90 15.64 9.40
CA LEU A 193 20.28 16.04 9.06
C LEU A 193 20.38 16.45 7.59
N PHE A 194 19.79 15.67 6.68
CA PHE A 194 19.88 15.94 5.25
C PHE A 194 19.03 17.13 4.82
N VAL A 195 17.75 17.15 5.22
CA VAL A 195 16.77 18.10 4.72
C VAL A 195 16.95 19.44 5.43
N THR A 196 16.87 19.46 6.76
CA THR A 196 16.86 20.69 7.55
C THR A 196 18.26 21.27 7.69
N LEU A 197 19.26 20.44 8.02
CA LEU A 197 20.62 20.91 8.33
C LEU A 197 21.58 20.91 7.13
N LYS A 198 21.18 20.30 6.00
CA LYS A 198 21.99 20.16 4.78
C LYS A 198 23.32 19.43 5.04
N ASP A 199 23.36 18.58 6.06
CA ASP A 199 24.51 17.75 6.39
C ASP A 199 24.35 16.37 5.76
N ALA A 200 24.82 16.24 4.51
CA ALA A 200 24.74 14.99 3.76
C ALA A 200 25.66 13.91 4.34
N ASP A 201 26.82 14.27 4.89
CA ASP A 201 27.81 13.33 5.41
C ASP A 201 27.31 12.66 6.70
N ALA A 202 26.79 13.45 7.64
CA ALA A 202 26.19 12.92 8.87
C ALA A 202 24.91 12.14 8.56
N ALA A 203 24.07 12.64 7.65
CA ALA A 203 22.85 11.94 7.24
C ALA A 203 23.15 10.56 6.64
N LEU A 204 24.13 10.48 5.74
CA LEU A 204 24.55 9.22 5.13
C LEU A 204 25.12 8.25 6.17
N SER A 205 25.95 8.76 7.10
CA SER A 205 26.52 7.95 8.18
C SER A 205 25.45 7.35 9.09
N VAL A 206 24.40 8.11 9.41
CA VAL A 206 23.25 7.61 10.19
C VAL A 206 22.40 6.64 9.36
N ALA A 207 22.10 6.96 8.10
CA ALA A 207 21.33 6.10 7.22
C ALA A 207 22.00 4.73 7.01
N ASP A 208 23.33 4.71 6.88
CA ASP A 208 24.13 3.49 6.71
C ASP A 208 23.89 2.45 7.81
N LEU A 209 23.62 2.89 9.04
CA LEU A 209 23.28 2.00 10.17
C LEU A 209 22.06 1.13 9.87
N LEU A 210 21.13 1.62 9.04
CA LEU A 210 19.91 0.92 8.64
C LEU A 210 20.10 0.14 7.35
N THR A 211 20.90 0.64 6.40
CA THR A 211 21.06 0.03 5.07
C THR A 211 21.65 -1.39 5.09
N VAL A 212 22.41 -1.73 6.14
CA VAL A 212 23.04 -3.05 6.31
C VAL A 212 22.07 -4.11 6.86
N LEU A 213 20.85 -3.73 7.24
CA LEU A 213 19.87 -4.63 7.83
C LEU A 213 19.17 -5.46 6.74
N PRO A 214 19.13 -6.80 6.87
CA PRO A 214 18.39 -7.63 5.94
C PRO A 214 16.89 -7.45 6.12
N TYR A 215 16.13 -7.62 5.03
CA TYR A 215 14.68 -7.70 5.12
C TYR A 215 14.26 -8.96 5.91
N ASP A 216 13.46 -8.76 6.95
CA ASP A 216 13.08 -9.81 7.92
C ASP A 216 11.63 -10.31 7.73
N GLY A 217 10.96 -9.88 6.67
CA GLY A 217 9.57 -10.23 6.38
C GLY A 217 8.53 -9.34 7.07
N ASN A 218 8.93 -8.30 7.81
CA ASN A 218 8.01 -7.34 8.42
C ASN A 218 7.97 -6.02 7.63
N PRO A 219 6.90 -5.76 6.85
CA PRO A 219 6.80 -4.55 6.03
C PRO A 219 6.86 -3.26 6.84
N GLY A 220 6.30 -3.24 8.06
CA GLY A 220 6.25 -2.03 8.90
C GLY A 220 7.62 -1.63 9.43
N ARG A 221 8.52 -2.60 9.68
CA ARG A 221 9.93 -2.31 10.03
C ARG A 221 10.75 -1.97 8.80
N TRP A 222 10.43 -2.59 7.67
CA TRP A 222 11.11 -2.33 6.40
C TRP A 222 10.94 -0.90 5.92
N THR A 223 9.78 -0.26 6.15
CA THR A 223 9.54 1.13 5.73
C THR A 223 10.64 2.11 6.18
N SER A 224 11.13 2.00 7.42
CA SER A 224 12.23 2.87 7.90
C SER A 224 13.57 2.57 7.20
N VAL A 225 13.85 1.29 6.97
CA VAL A 225 15.07 0.86 6.26
C VAL A 225 15.01 1.29 4.80
N GLU A 226 13.86 1.16 4.17
CA GLU A 226 13.57 1.56 2.80
C GLU A 226 13.71 3.07 2.58
N ALA A 227 13.14 3.88 3.49
CA ALA A 227 13.33 5.33 3.46
C ALA A 227 14.82 5.70 3.57
N SER A 228 15.57 5.04 4.44
CA SER A 228 17.01 5.27 4.61
C SER A 228 17.83 4.81 3.41
N LEU A 229 17.48 3.68 2.78
CA LEU A 229 18.09 3.22 1.53
C LEU A 229 17.84 4.18 0.37
N ALA A 230 16.62 4.72 0.27
CA ALA A 230 16.26 5.70 -0.75
C ALA A 230 17.04 7.02 -0.57
N LEU A 231 17.14 7.50 0.67
CA LEU A 231 17.92 8.68 1.02
C LEU A 231 19.42 8.47 0.74
N ALA A 232 20.00 7.36 1.20
CA ALA A 232 21.41 7.04 1.01
C ALA A 232 21.79 6.89 -0.48
N SER A 233 20.93 6.23 -1.27
CA SER A 233 21.05 6.15 -2.72
C SER A 233 21.09 7.55 -3.35
N TYR A 234 20.17 8.43 -2.94
CA TYR A 234 20.12 9.80 -3.48
C TYR A 234 21.37 10.59 -3.14
N ILE A 235 21.81 10.60 -1.87
CA ILE A 235 23.04 11.28 -1.44
C ILE A 235 24.25 10.78 -2.24
N CYS A 236 24.42 9.46 -2.32
CA CYS A 236 25.53 8.87 -3.08
C CYS A 236 25.53 9.26 -4.56
N ARG A 237 24.35 9.41 -5.19
CA ARG A 237 24.24 9.89 -6.57
C ARG A 237 24.64 11.35 -6.71
N GLN A 238 24.28 12.20 -5.74
CA GLN A 238 24.72 13.60 -5.75
C GLN A 238 26.24 13.73 -5.59
N ASP A 239 26.86 12.83 -4.83
CA ASP A 239 28.31 12.81 -4.59
C ASP A 239 29.10 12.04 -5.66
N GLY A 240 28.45 11.53 -6.71
CA GLY A 240 29.10 10.74 -7.77
C GLY A 240 29.53 9.34 -7.35
N GLN A 241 29.04 8.83 -6.22
CA GLN A 241 29.26 7.46 -5.73
C GLN A 241 28.27 6.46 -6.38
N ASP A 242 28.21 6.44 -7.72
CA ASP A 242 27.20 5.69 -8.49
C ASP A 242 27.13 4.21 -8.14
N LYS A 243 28.30 3.56 -8.00
CA LYS A 243 28.36 2.13 -7.68
C LYS A 243 27.73 1.82 -6.33
N ARG A 244 27.98 2.67 -5.32
CA ARG A 244 27.41 2.50 -3.97
C ARG A 244 25.91 2.76 -4.00
N ALA A 245 25.47 3.77 -4.74
CA ALA A 245 24.04 4.04 -4.93
C ALA A 245 23.31 2.84 -5.57
N GLU A 246 23.91 2.19 -6.56
CA GLU A 246 23.34 0.97 -7.18
C GLU A 246 23.18 -0.18 -6.17
N VAL A 247 24.08 -0.30 -5.17
CA VAL A 247 23.94 -1.30 -4.12
C VAL A 247 22.72 -1.02 -3.25
N TYR A 248 22.50 0.23 -2.84
CA TYR A 248 21.29 0.60 -2.09
C TYR A 248 20.02 0.39 -2.90
N GLU A 249 20.04 0.73 -4.19
CA GLU A 249 18.94 0.51 -5.13
C GLU A 249 18.68 -0.98 -5.40
N LYS A 250 19.66 -1.87 -5.18
CA LYS A 250 19.44 -3.33 -5.19
C LYS A 250 18.86 -3.81 -3.86
N LEU A 251 19.38 -3.30 -2.74
CA LEU A 251 18.91 -3.64 -1.39
C LEU A 251 17.45 -3.26 -1.17
N ILE A 252 17.03 -2.09 -1.65
CA ILE A 252 15.64 -1.63 -1.52
C ILE A 252 14.64 -2.60 -2.18
N ARG A 253 15.08 -3.29 -3.25
CA ARG A 253 14.29 -4.28 -3.99
C ARG A 253 14.38 -5.70 -3.42
N THR A 254 15.03 -5.91 -2.27
CA THR A 254 15.15 -7.23 -1.63
C THR A 254 13.80 -7.91 -1.36
N PRO A 255 12.76 -7.22 -0.83
CA PRO A 255 11.45 -7.83 -0.61
C PRO A 255 10.82 -8.36 -1.89
N GLU A 256 11.11 -7.70 -3.01
CA GLU A 256 10.57 -8.01 -4.34
C GLU A 256 11.08 -9.34 -4.88
N ASN A 257 12.28 -9.71 -4.42
CA ASN A 257 13.05 -10.85 -4.90
C ASN A 257 12.83 -12.09 -4.03
N GLN A 258 11.99 -12.00 -2.99
CA GLN A 258 11.66 -13.15 -2.13
C GLN A 258 10.72 -14.15 -2.81
N GLU A 259 9.91 -13.70 -3.78
CA GLU A 259 9.01 -14.59 -4.50
C GLU A 259 9.79 -15.41 -5.53
N THR A 260 9.90 -16.71 -5.26
CA THR A 260 10.61 -17.65 -6.12
C THR A 260 9.77 -18.17 -7.29
N ASP A 261 8.43 -18.10 -7.19
CA ASP A 261 7.54 -18.51 -8.28
C ASP A 261 7.56 -17.46 -9.41
N PRO A 262 8.02 -17.82 -10.64
CA PRO A 262 8.12 -16.87 -11.75
C PRO A 262 6.79 -16.21 -12.12
N PHE A 263 5.66 -16.90 -11.97
CA PHE A 263 4.35 -16.35 -12.30
C PHE A 263 3.92 -15.33 -11.24
N LYS A 264 4.04 -15.67 -9.96
CA LYS A 264 3.70 -14.76 -8.86
C LYS A 264 4.64 -13.56 -8.82
N ALA A 265 5.93 -13.75 -9.04
CA ALA A 265 6.92 -12.68 -9.14
C ALA A 265 6.54 -11.69 -10.26
N ARG A 266 6.11 -12.20 -11.43
CA ARG A 266 5.64 -11.36 -12.54
C ARG A 266 4.38 -10.57 -12.18
N MET A 267 3.42 -11.18 -11.48
CA MET A 267 2.20 -10.49 -11.05
C MET A 267 2.51 -9.42 -10.00
N ALA A 268 3.36 -9.73 -9.01
CA ALA A 268 3.81 -8.78 -8.00
C ALA A 268 4.54 -7.59 -8.63
N ALA A 269 5.44 -7.84 -9.59
CA ALA A 269 6.13 -6.77 -10.34
C ALA A 269 5.14 -5.86 -11.09
N LYS A 270 4.09 -6.42 -11.72
CA LYS A 270 3.07 -5.63 -12.41
C LYS A 270 2.20 -4.81 -11.44
N VAL A 271 1.88 -5.34 -10.27
CA VAL A 271 1.18 -4.58 -9.22
C VAL A 271 2.04 -3.41 -8.75
N ARG A 272 3.33 -3.66 -8.49
CA ARG A 272 4.29 -2.64 -8.07
C ARG A 272 4.49 -1.55 -9.11
N GLN A 273 4.65 -1.91 -10.38
CA GLN A 273 4.81 -0.91 -11.43
C GLN A 273 3.60 0.03 -11.50
N ARG A 274 2.37 -0.49 -11.29
CA ARG A 274 1.18 0.36 -11.20
C ARG A 274 1.24 1.32 -10.02
N SER A 275 1.66 0.87 -8.83
CA SER A 275 1.81 1.77 -7.69
C SER A 275 2.91 2.81 -7.89
N LEU A 276 3.99 2.47 -8.61
CA LEU A 276 5.05 3.43 -8.99
C LEU A 276 4.57 4.41 -10.08
N ASN A 277 3.63 4.00 -10.93
CA ASN A 277 3.06 4.83 -11.99
C ASN A 277 2.03 5.84 -11.47
N GLU A 278 1.36 5.52 -10.36
CA GLU A 278 0.35 6.34 -9.70
C GLU A 278 0.74 6.64 -8.24
N PRO A 279 1.87 7.32 -7.99
CA PRO A 279 2.32 7.62 -6.64
C PRO A 279 1.40 8.66 -5.98
N ASN A 280 1.24 8.54 -4.66
CA ASN A 280 0.61 9.60 -3.90
C ASN A 280 1.60 10.75 -3.69
N LEU A 281 1.42 11.86 -4.42
CA LEU A 281 2.25 13.06 -4.29
C LEU A 281 1.59 14.15 -3.43
N TYR A 282 0.49 13.86 -2.73
CA TYR A 282 -0.11 14.77 -1.75
C TYR A 282 -0.46 16.18 -2.30
N ASP A 283 -0.73 16.31 -3.62
CA ASP A 283 -1.02 17.60 -4.26
C ASP A 283 -2.20 18.30 -3.58
N LYS A 284 -3.27 17.56 -3.27
CA LYS A 284 -4.49 18.11 -2.68
C LYS A 284 -4.24 18.65 -1.27
N GLU A 285 -3.45 17.94 -0.47
CA GLU A 285 -3.13 18.29 0.90
C GLU A 285 -2.22 19.52 0.93
N ILE A 286 -1.20 19.57 0.06
CA ILE A 286 -0.30 20.73 -0.06
C ILE A 286 -1.08 21.96 -0.49
N PHE A 287 -1.91 21.89 -1.54
CA PHE A 287 -2.72 23.03 -1.97
C PHE A 287 -3.69 23.48 -0.88
N ARG A 288 -4.32 22.54 -0.16
CA ARG A 288 -5.19 22.89 0.97
C ARG A 288 -4.45 23.60 2.08
N SER A 289 -3.22 23.18 2.42
CA SER A 289 -2.41 23.86 3.42
C SER A 289 -2.01 25.27 2.99
N ILE A 290 -1.67 25.45 1.71
CA ILE A 290 -1.39 26.77 1.12
C ILE A 290 -2.63 27.67 1.18
N ASP A 291 -3.79 27.18 0.75
CA ASP A 291 -5.06 27.92 0.76
C ASP A 291 -5.45 28.35 2.18
N ASN A 292 -5.11 27.53 3.19
CA ASN A 292 -5.34 27.82 4.59
C ASN A 292 -4.20 28.61 5.26
N SER A 293 -3.14 28.97 4.54
CA SER A 293 -1.93 29.62 5.07
C SER A 293 -1.30 28.87 6.26
N ASN A 294 -1.39 27.54 6.26
CA ASN A 294 -0.80 26.70 7.28
C ASN A 294 0.56 26.18 6.79
N HIS A 295 1.61 26.96 7.03
CA HIS A 295 2.97 26.66 6.57
C HIS A 295 3.58 25.41 7.23
N ASP A 296 3.26 25.15 8.50
CA ASP A 296 3.76 23.95 9.20
C ASP A 296 3.19 22.68 8.54
N ALA A 297 1.87 22.65 8.32
CA ALA A 297 1.23 21.53 7.64
C ALA A 297 1.67 21.41 6.18
N GLU A 298 1.87 22.53 5.47
CA GLU A 298 2.45 22.51 4.12
C GLU A 298 3.81 21.80 4.12
N ARG A 299 4.69 22.17 5.05
CA ARG A 299 6.02 21.59 5.17
C ARG A 299 5.96 20.09 5.45
N GLU A 300 5.09 19.64 6.35
CA GLU A 300 4.88 18.21 6.64
C GLU A 300 4.43 17.43 5.40
N TRP A 301 3.47 17.94 4.63
CA TRP A 301 3.03 17.26 3.41
C TRP A 301 4.11 17.25 2.31
N ARG A 302 4.90 18.30 2.20
CA ARG A 302 6.03 18.35 1.26
C ARG A 302 7.15 17.37 1.64
N LEU A 303 7.40 17.15 2.94
CA LEU A 303 8.30 16.10 3.41
C LEU A 303 7.83 14.70 2.97
N LEU A 304 6.54 14.39 3.14
CA LEU A 304 5.97 13.12 2.69
C LEU A 304 6.03 12.95 1.16
N ARG A 305 5.82 14.03 0.42
CA ARG A 305 6.04 14.04 -1.04
C ARG A 305 7.50 13.78 -1.38
N LEU A 306 8.44 14.44 -0.71
CA LEU A 306 9.87 14.25 -0.93
C LEU A 306 10.28 12.80 -0.72
N GLU A 307 9.84 12.16 0.38
CA GLU A 307 10.06 10.74 0.63
C GLU A 307 9.52 9.87 -0.51
N SER A 308 8.30 10.16 -0.99
CA SER A 308 7.69 9.45 -2.11
C SER A 308 8.49 9.60 -3.40
N LEU A 309 9.05 10.79 -3.67
CA LEU A 309 9.90 11.03 -4.84
C LEU A 309 11.25 10.31 -4.74
N LEU A 310 11.88 10.31 -3.56
CA LEU A 310 13.12 9.57 -3.30
C LEU A 310 12.90 8.06 -3.47
N PHE A 311 11.80 7.55 -2.95
CA PHE A 311 11.37 6.15 -3.11
C PHE A 311 11.23 5.79 -4.59
N LEU A 312 10.47 6.58 -5.37
CA LEU A 312 10.32 6.37 -6.81
C LEU A 312 11.67 6.31 -7.51
N ARG A 313 12.59 7.20 -7.14
CA ARG A 313 13.92 7.28 -7.75
C ARG A 313 14.73 6.02 -7.47
N ALA A 314 14.79 5.59 -6.21
CA ALA A 314 15.54 4.42 -5.79
C ALA A 314 15.02 3.12 -6.41
N HIS A 315 13.72 3.04 -6.70
CA HIS A 315 13.08 1.92 -7.38
C HIS A 315 13.27 1.91 -8.91
N GLY A 316 14.03 2.85 -9.46
CA GLY A 316 14.30 2.95 -10.90
C GLY A 316 13.22 3.72 -11.68
N GLY A 317 12.33 4.40 -10.95
CA GLY A 317 11.40 5.36 -11.52
C GLY A 317 9.99 4.89 -11.77
N SER A 318 9.26 5.84 -12.33
CA SER A 318 7.92 5.67 -12.83
C SER A 318 7.94 5.63 -14.36
N GLU A 319 7.08 4.84 -14.99
CA GLU A 319 6.90 4.92 -16.46
C GLU A 319 6.23 6.24 -16.87
N THR A 320 5.57 6.92 -15.92
CA THR A 320 4.86 8.19 -16.15
C THR A 320 5.73 9.41 -15.85
N ILE A 321 6.78 9.26 -15.01
CA ILE A 321 7.71 10.32 -14.62
C ILE A 321 9.14 9.86 -14.91
N GLY A 322 9.75 10.41 -15.97
CA GLY A 322 11.14 10.10 -16.32
C GLY A 322 12.16 10.56 -15.27
N MET A 323 13.33 9.92 -15.23
CA MET A 323 14.40 10.18 -14.25
C MET A 323 14.78 11.66 -14.12
N THR A 324 14.98 12.35 -15.23
CA THR A 324 15.36 13.77 -15.22
C THR A 324 14.29 14.67 -14.60
N GLU A 325 13.01 14.36 -14.86
CA GLU A 325 11.91 15.10 -14.24
C GLU A 325 11.78 14.77 -12.76
N LEU A 326 12.03 13.52 -12.38
CA LEU A 326 12.03 13.09 -10.98
C LEU A 326 13.13 13.81 -10.18
N GLU A 327 14.34 13.89 -10.71
CA GLU A 327 15.45 14.63 -10.10
C GLU A 327 15.11 16.12 -9.94
N ARG A 328 14.54 16.74 -10.99
CA ARG A 328 14.10 18.14 -10.93
C ARG A 328 13.04 18.36 -9.84
N ARG A 329 12.07 17.44 -9.70
CA ARG A 329 11.05 17.53 -8.65
C ARG A 329 11.64 17.37 -7.25
N ILE A 330 12.58 16.44 -7.05
CA ILE A 330 13.27 16.26 -5.77
C ILE A 330 14.01 17.54 -5.39
N SER A 331 14.78 18.13 -6.32
CA SER A 331 15.48 19.39 -6.07
C SER A 331 14.53 20.52 -5.68
N ASN A 332 13.41 20.68 -6.41
CA ASN A 332 12.41 21.70 -6.12
C ASN A 332 11.75 21.50 -4.74
N GLU A 333 11.41 20.27 -4.37
CA GLU A 333 10.81 20.00 -3.06
C GLU A 333 11.81 20.18 -1.92
N LEU A 334 13.08 19.83 -2.12
CA LEU A 334 14.15 20.13 -1.16
C LEU A 334 14.27 21.64 -0.94
N GLU A 335 14.28 22.44 -2.01
CA GLU A 335 14.29 23.90 -1.90
C GLU A 335 13.06 24.42 -1.14
N ALA A 336 11.86 23.91 -1.45
CA ALA A 336 10.62 24.34 -0.82
C ALA A 336 10.54 24.01 0.68
N VAL A 337 11.05 22.85 1.10
CA VAL A 337 11.02 22.41 2.51
C VAL A 337 12.08 23.12 3.37
N ARG A 338 13.14 23.64 2.73
CA ARG A 338 14.26 24.36 3.35
C ARG A 338 14.06 25.87 3.44
N ALA A 339 13.08 26.42 2.71
CA ALA A 339 12.76 27.83 2.67
C ALA A 339 11.96 28.27 3.91
#